data_AF-L8GVW6-F1
#
_entry.id   AF-L8GVW6-F1
#
_cell.length_a   1.000
_cell.length_b   1.000
_cell.length_c   1.000
_cell.angle_alpha   90.00
_cell.angle_beta   90.00
_cell.angle_gamma   90.00
#
_symmetry.space_group_name_H-M   'P 1'
#
loop_
_entity.id
_entity.type
_entity.pdbx_description
1 polymer ?
#
loop_
_entity_poly.entity_id
_entity_poly.type
_entity_poly.pdbx_seq_one_letter_code
_entity_poly.pdbx_strand_id
1 'polypeptide(L)'
;MFTRLGVRVHYSHEADNDDTIAAHAFARSAAVLSADRDMYQYTGITPPLRVFYSFAMHGQRLQLSERPPSDRASRSCERAVIVPPPATNASMHSQWGSSDESTIAYLRGSPSPLTRDLGNIHLAARALRQAVYHRLGVKGTVHEVFPTWDGDKVAWTDDHVAPDPEMSYLLADMSPDQVVARLFPDFDSPPSTLRPELMHNHAWAVRAVVYELLVIGSGGSPSLFDMMERDPRAAATATATEAVVADETEASGSAAGEEESRWTLHVSEEEGTTTIRQGPEASGTSGNEVEDARGVKQKDEKDKEGGQRGILARGREDR
;
A
#
# COMPACT_ATOMS: atom_id res chain seq x y z
N MET A 1 2.60 -15.69 3.80
CA MET A 1 1.39 -16.24 3.15
C MET A 1 1.53 -16.13 1.63
N PHE A 2 1.58 -14.92 1.06
CA PHE A 2 1.83 -14.72 -0.38
C PHE A 2 3.00 -15.55 -0.91
N THR A 3 4.15 -15.51 -0.23
CA THR A 3 5.32 -16.32 -0.57
C THR A 3 5.06 -17.84 -0.56
N ARG A 4 4.20 -18.35 0.35
CA ARG A 4 3.80 -19.76 0.39
C ARG A 4 2.89 -20.15 -0.78
N LEU A 5 2.19 -19.18 -1.36
CA LEU A 5 1.36 -19.34 -2.55
C LEU A 5 2.14 -19.03 -3.85
N GLY A 6 3.48 -18.94 -3.78
CA GLY A 6 4.32 -18.59 -4.93
C GLY A 6 4.27 -17.12 -5.34
N VAL A 7 3.55 -16.27 -4.61
CA VAL A 7 3.49 -14.82 -4.87
C VAL A 7 4.74 -14.17 -4.30
N ARG A 8 5.49 -13.50 -5.17
CA ARG A 8 6.69 -12.73 -4.79
C ARG A 8 6.28 -11.49 -4.00
N VAL A 9 6.88 -11.32 -2.82
CA VAL A 9 6.71 -10.15 -1.97
C VAL A 9 8.02 -9.39 -1.96
N HIS A 10 7.94 -8.08 -2.14
CA HIS A 10 9.08 -7.18 -2.17
C HIS A 10 8.84 -6.03 -1.18
N TYR A 11 9.89 -5.63 -0.48
CA TYR A 11 9.89 -4.52 0.47
C TYR A 11 10.82 -3.42 -0.06
N SER A 12 10.28 -2.21 -0.29
CA SER A 12 11.06 -1.04 -0.70
C SER A 12 11.98 -0.58 0.44
N HIS A 13 13.19 -0.13 0.10
CA HIS A 13 14.11 0.54 1.05
C HIS A 13 14.94 1.64 0.41
N GLU A 14 15.24 1.53 -0.88
CA GLU A 14 16.03 2.54 -1.58
C GLU A 14 15.20 3.78 -1.93
N ALA A 15 13.92 3.61 -2.22
CA ALA A 15 13.00 4.69 -2.60
C ALA A 15 11.64 4.54 -1.91
N ASP A 16 10.83 5.58 -2.01
CA ASP A 16 9.43 5.54 -1.56
C ASP A 16 8.67 4.39 -2.23
N ASN A 17 7.66 3.87 -1.54
CA ASN A 17 6.91 2.70 -2.02
C ASN A 17 6.22 2.99 -3.36
N ASP A 18 5.68 4.19 -3.54
CA ASP A 18 5.00 4.55 -4.78
C ASP A 18 5.97 4.63 -5.96
N ASP A 19 7.12 5.27 -5.75
CA ASP A 19 8.16 5.38 -6.77
C ASP A 19 8.71 3.99 -7.13
N THR A 20 8.87 3.12 -6.12
CA THR A 20 9.31 1.73 -6.30
C THR A 20 8.29 0.93 -7.12
N ILE A 21 7.00 1.02 -6.80
CA ILE A 21 5.93 0.34 -7.52
C ILE A 21 5.88 0.81 -8.97
N ALA A 22 5.87 2.13 -9.19
CA ALA A 22 5.82 2.72 -10.53
C ALA A 22 7.03 2.30 -11.38
N ALA A 23 8.24 2.36 -10.83
CA ALA A 23 9.47 1.94 -11.51
C ALA A 23 9.48 0.45 -11.85
N HIS A 24 9.07 -0.40 -10.91
CA HIS A 24 8.99 -1.84 -11.13
C HIS A 24 7.92 -2.23 -12.14
N ALA A 25 6.77 -1.54 -12.14
CA ALA A 25 5.69 -1.75 -13.09
C ALA A 25 6.11 -1.33 -14.49
N PHE A 26 6.72 -0.15 -14.64
CA PHE A 26 7.25 0.35 -15.90
C PHE A 26 8.29 -0.60 -16.50
N ALA A 27 9.32 -0.97 -15.73
CA ALA A 27 10.41 -1.82 -16.22
C ALA A 27 9.98 -3.24 -16.61
N ARG A 28 8.80 -3.70 -16.16
CA ARG A 28 8.26 -5.04 -16.45
C ARG A 28 7.02 -5.01 -17.34
N SER A 29 6.62 -3.85 -17.84
CA SER A 29 5.35 -3.67 -18.56
C SER A 29 4.15 -4.26 -17.79
N ALA A 30 4.15 -4.11 -16.45
CA ALA A 30 3.12 -4.64 -15.57
C ALA A 30 2.04 -3.59 -15.29
N ALA A 31 0.85 -4.07 -14.92
CA ALA A 31 -0.21 -3.22 -14.39
C ALA A 31 -0.06 -3.02 -12.88
N VAL A 32 -0.59 -1.91 -12.39
CA VAL A 32 -0.63 -1.56 -10.96
C VAL A 32 -2.06 -1.71 -10.46
N LEU A 33 -2.23 -2.32 -9.29
CA LEU A 33 -3.49 -2.31 -8.54
C LEU A 33 -3.26 -1.48 -7.27
N SER A 34 -3.83 -0.28 -7.22
CA SER A 34 -3.72 0.62 -6.08
C SER A 34 -4.96 1.49 -5.97
N ALA A 35 -5.54 1.58 -4.77
CA ALA A 35 -6.61 2.53 -4.49
C ALA A 35 -6.11 4.00 -4.51
N ASP A 36 -4.79 4.19 -4.39
CA ASP A 36 -4.15 5.49 -4.38
C ASP A 36 -4.18 6.14 -5.76
N ARG A 37 -4.52 7.43 -5.80
CA ARG A 37 -4.53 8.25 -7.02
C ARG A 37 -3.15 8.74 -7.39
N ASP A 38 -2.18 8.65 -6.49
CA ASP A 38 -0.83 9.16 -6.73
C ASP A 38 -0.08 8.36 -7.79
N MET A 39 -0.52 7.14 -8.09
CA MET A 39 -0.04 6.34 -9.23
C MET A 39 -0.27 7.01 -10.59
N TYR A 40 -1.24 7.93 -10.71
CA TYR A 40 -1.50 8.67 -11.94
C TYR A 40 -0.61 9.91 -12.09
N GLN A 41 0.21 10.25 -11.08
CA GLN A 41 1.15 11.38 -11.14
C GLN A 41 2.39 11.07 -12.00
N TYR A 42 2.67 9.80 -12.30
CA TYR A 42 3.86 9.41 -13.05
C TYR A 42 3.68 9.66 -14.54
N THR A 43 4.46 10.60 -15.09
CA THR A 43 4.41 11.02 -16.49
C THR A 43 5.71 10.67 -17.24
N GLY A 44 5.75 10.92 -18.55
CA GLY A 44 6.91 10.61 -19.40
C GLY A 44 7.07 9.12 -19.75
N ILE A 45 6.07 8.31 -19.44
CA ILE A 45 6.04 6.86 -19.69
C ILE A 45 5.26 6.57 -20.96
N THR A 46 5.82 5.77 -21.87
CA THR A 46 5.12 5.30 -23.07
C THR A 46 5.31 3.79 -23.25
N PRO A 47 4.23 2.99 -23.22
CA PRO A 47 2.84 3.38 -22.92
C PRO A 47 2.65 3.83 -21.46
N PRO A 48 1.61 4.62 -21.14
CA PRO A 48 1.29 4.98 -19.76
C PRO A 48 1.09 3.76 -18.87
N LEU A 49 1.35 3.91 -17.56
CA LEU A 49 1.05 2.87 -16.59
C LEU A 49 -0.45 2.57 -16.58
N ARG A 50 -0.78 1.28 -16.60
CA ARG A 50 -2.14 0.80 -16.43
C ARG A 50 -2.42 0.63 -14.96
N VAL A 51 -3.30 1.46 -14.42
CA VAL A 51 -3.60 1.52 -12.99
C VAL A 51 -5.06 1.15 -12.75
N PHE A 52 -5.27 0.12 -11.94
CA PHE A 52 -6.57 -0.34 -11.48
C PHE A 52 -6.76 0.08 -10.02
N TYR A 53 -7.96 0.48 -9.63
CA TYR A 53 -8.23 1.01 -8.28
C TYR A 53 -9.02 0.07 -7.38
N SER A 54 -9.68 -0.93 -7.98
CA SER A 54 -10.45 -1.93 -7.25
C SER A 54 -10.39 -3.27 -7.95
N PHE A 55 -10.74 -4.30 -7.20
CA PHE A 55 -10.87 -5.65 -7.70
C PHE A 55 -12.09 -6.33 -7.10
N ALA A 56 -12.67 -7.27 -7.83
CA ALA A 56 -13.76 -8.12 -7.37
C ALA A 56 -13.55 -9.55 -7.87
N MET A 57 -14.00 -10.53 -7.10
CA MET A 57 -14.02 -11.93 -7.51
C MET A 57 -15.39 -12.26 -8.12
N HIS A 58 -15.40 -12.68 -9.38
CA HIS A 58 -16.58 -13.21 -10.05
C HIS A 58 -16.35 -14.68 -10.39
N GLY A 59 -16.84 -15.57 -9.52
CA GLY A 59 -16.50 -16.99 -9.56
C GLY A 59 -15.01 -17.19 -9.30
N GLN A 60 -14.30 -17.80 -10.25
CA GLN A 60 -12.85 -18.01 -10.19
C GLN A 60 -12.04 -16.92 -10.93
N ARG A 61 -12.69 -15.83 -11.34
CA ARG A 61 -12.03 -14.75 -12.09
C ARG A 61 -11.86 -13.52 -11.21
N LEU A 62 -10.68 -12.94 -11.28
CA LEU A 62 -10.40 -11.62 -10.74
C LEU A 62 -10.77 -10.57 -11.81
N GLN A 63 -11.74 -9.74 -11.49
CA GLN A 63 -12.10 -8.56 -12.28
C GLN A 63 -11.41 -7.35 -11.68
N LEU A 64 -10.77 -6.55 -12.53
CA LEU A 64 -10.11 -5.31 -12.14
C LEU A 64 -10.88 -4.12 -12.73
N SER A 65 -11.07 -3.07 -11.94
CA SER A 65 -11.70 -1.84 -12.41
C SER A 65 -10.64 -0.79 -12.65
N GLU A 66 -10.61 -0.26 -13.88
CA GLU A 66 -9.75 0.85 -14.26
C GLU A 66 -10.47 2.15 -13.93
N ARG A 67 -9.75 3.11 -13.34
CA ARG A 67 -10.29 4.47 -13.21
C ARG A 67 -9.83 5.24 -14.44
N PRO A 68 -10.71 5.93 -15.16
CA PRO A 68 -10.26 6.85 -16.19
C PRO A 68 -9.36 7.90 -15.52
N PRO A 69 -8.23 8.29 -16.15
CA PRO A 69 -7.39 9.37 -15.64
C PRO A 69 -8.28 10.59 -15.44
N SER A 70 -8.46 11.04 -14.20
CA SER A 70 -9.27 12.23 -13.99
C SER A 70 -8.52 13.43 -14.55
N ASP A 71 -9.15 14.27 -15.37
CA ASP A 71 -8.58 15.55 -15.84
C ASP A 71 -8.14 16.48 -14.68
N ARG A 72 -8.61 16.19 -13.46
CA ARG A 72 -8.28 16.88 -12.21
C ARG A 72 -7.05 16.35 -11.47
N ALA A 73 -6.30 15.37 -12.01
CA ALA A 73 -4.97 15.10 -11.49
C ALA A 73 -4.19 16.41 -11.61
N SER A 74 -4.00 17.10 -10.48
CA SER A 74 -3.44 18.45 -10.50
C SER A 74 -2.04 18.34 -11.09
N ARG A 75 -1.83 18.94 -12.26
CA ARG A 75 -0.54 19.03 -12.96
C ARG A 75 0.61 19.58 -12.10
N SER A 76 0.34 20.04 -10.88
CA SER A 76 1.33 20.55 -9.94
C SER A 76 2.27 19.49 -9.35
N CYS A 77 2.04 18.19 -9.58
CA CYS A 77 2.84 17.11 -8.97
C CYS A 77 3.23 16.00 -9.96
N GLU A 78 3.54 16.32 -11.22
CA GLU A 78 4.07 15.31 -12.15
C GLU A 78 5.38 14.71 -11.62
N ARG A 79 5.49 13.37 -11.62
CA ARG A 79 6.67 12.63 -11.19
C ARG A 79 7.29 11.87 -12.36
N ALA A 80 8.61 11.88 -12.44
CA ALA A 80 9.34 11.02 -13.37
C ALA A 80 9.53 9.62 -12.77
N VAL A 81 9.44 8.58 -13.60
CA VAL A 81 9.75 7.22 -13.15
C VAL A 81 11.25 7.05 -12.94
N ILE A 82 11.63 6.43 -11.82
CA ILE A 82 13.03 6.10 -11.51
C ILE A 82 13.51 4.97 -12.43
N VAL A 83 14.64 5.19 -13.12
CA VAL A 83 15.29 4.21 -13.99
C VAL A 83 16.80 4.19 -13.70
N PRO A 84 17.41 3.03 -13.36
CA PRO A 84 16.79 1.70 -13.23
C PRO A 84 15.87 1.59 -12.00
N PRO A 85 15.01 0.55 -11.91
CA PRO A 85 14.15 0.35 -10.74
C PRO A 85 14.95 0.26 -9.44
N PRO A 86 14.51 0.93 -8.36
CA PRO A 86 15.16 0.85 -7.05
C PRO A 86 15.25 -0.59 -6.53
N ALA A 87 16.26 -0.88 -5.72
CA ALA A 87 16.43 -2.15 -5.06
C ALA A 87 15.31 -2.42 -4.06
N THR A 88 14.93 -3.69 -3.96
CA THR A 88 13.92 -4.19 -3.00
C THR A 88 14.44 -5.44 -2.33
N ASN A 89 13.95 -5.73 -1.12
CA ASN A 89 14.26 -6.96 -0.40
C ASN A 89 13.10 -7.94 -0.50
N ALA A 90 13.40 -9.23 -0.64
CA ALA A 90 12.38 -10.29 -0.62
C ALA A 90 11.95 -10.65 0.83
N SER A 91 12.72 -10.21 1.82
CA SER A 91 12.45 -10.30 3.24
C SER A 91 12.09 -8.91 3.79
N MET A 92 11.20 -8.89 4.78
CA MET A 92 10.85 -7.66 5.47
C MET A 92 12.09 -7.09 6.17
N HIS A 93 12.37 -5.80 6.00
CA HIS A 93 13.54 -5.11 6.58
C HIS A 93 13.65 -5.21 8.09
N SER A 94 12.58 -5.60 8.77
CA SER A 94 12.63 -5.96 10.19
C SER A 94 13.14 -7.38 10.39
N GLN A 95 14.19 -7.81 9.67
CA GLN A 95 14.99 -8.94 10.15
C GLN A 95 15.76 -8.46 11.38
N TRP A 96 15.05 -8.50 12.50
CA TRP A 96 15.60 -8.42 13.84
C TRP A 96 16.71 -9.47 13.94
N GLY A 97 17.97 -9.06 13.82
CA GLY A 97 19.11 -9.94 14.05
C GLY A 97 19.92 -10.38 12.82
N SER A 98 20.23 -9.47 11.89
CA SER A 98 21.55 -9.61 11.23
C SER A 98 22.62 -9.40 12.31
N SER A 99 23.39 -10.45 12.60
CA SER A 99 24.32 -10.54 13.73
C SER A 99 25.50 -9.56 13.66
N ASP A 100 25.62 -8.81 12.56
CA ASP A 100 26.84 -8.09 12.22
C ASP A 100 26.63 -6.56 12.07
N GLU A 101 25.39 -6.06 12.23
CA GLU A 101 25.12 -4.62 12.20
C GLU A 101 24.80 -4.09 13.59
N SER A 102 25.70 -3.24 14.09
CA SER A 102 25.66 -2.63 15.43
C SER A 102 24.40 -1.81 15.76
N THR A 103 23.47 -1.63 14.83
CA THR A 103 22.22 -0.88 15.03
C THR A 103 21.09 -1.54 14.25
N ILE A 104 20.17 -2.19 14.96
CA ILE A 104 18.91 -2.68 14.38
C ILE A 104 17.96 -1.49 14.29
N ALA A 105 17.37 -1.22 13.13
CA ALA A 105 16.38 -0.15 12.96
C ALA A 105 14.95 -0.71 12.90
N TYR A 106 14.03 -0.05 13.59
CA TYR A 106 12.59 -0.28 13.48
C TYR A 106 11.90 0.98 12.98
N LEU A 107 11.77 1.04 11.66
CA LEU A 107 11.13 2.12 10.94
C LEU A 107 9.72 1.69 10.54
N ARG A 108 8.71 2.42 11.02
CA ARG A 108 7.31 2.22 10.64
C ARG A 108 6.60 3.56 10.49
N GLY A 109 5.75 3.65 9.47
CA GLY A 109 4.75 4.70 9.38
C GLY A 109 3.68 4.54 10.46
N SER A 110 2.63 5.37 10.41
CA SER A 110 1.48 5.16 11.27
C SER A 110 0.34 4.47 10.51
N PRO A 111 -0.17 3.33 10.99
CA PRO A 111 -1.23 2.58 10.31
C PRO A 111 -2.64 3.16 10.53
N SER A 112 -2.76 4.34 11.15
CA SER A 112 -4.05 4.95 11.46
C SER A 112 -4.16 6.40 11.00
N PRO A 113 -5.31 6.79 10.39
CA PRO A 113 -5.58 8.19 10.07
C PRO A 113 -5.76 9.07 11.33
N LEU A 114 -5.96 8.45 12.51
CA LEU A 114 -6.18 9.14 13.78
C LEU A 114 -4.89 9.35 14.59
N THR A 115 -3.73 9.18 13.96
CA THR A 115 -2.42 9.35 14.61
C THR A 115 -2.24 10.71 15.25
N ARG A 116 -2.85 11.74 14.66
CA ARG A 116 -2.79 13.09 15.19
C ARG A 116 -3.53 13.22 16.52
N ASP A 117 -4.70 12.61 16.64
CA ASP A 117 -5.57 12.75 17.80
C ASP A 117 -5.24 11.75 18.90
N LEU A 118 -4.81 10.54 18.52
CA LEU A 118 -4.62 9.40 19.42
C LEU A 118 -3.14 8.97 19.55
N GLY A 119 -2.23 9.64 18.85
CA GLY A 119 -0.81 9.30 18.83
C GLY A 119 -0.48 8.12 17.91
N ASN A 120 0.81 7.85 17.77
CA ASN A 120 1.30 6.75 16.95
C ASN A 120 1.15 5.41 17.69
N ILE A 121 0.44 4.46 17.07
CA ILE A 121 0.16 3.13 17.64
C ILE A 121 1.45 2.38 17.96
N HIS A 122 2.47 2.49 17.10
CA HIS A 122 3.76 1.88 17.39
C HIS A 122 4.39 2.54 18.61
N LEU A 123 4.43 3.87 18.75
CA LEU A 123 4.96 4.48 19.97
C LEU A 123 4.24 4.00 21.24
N ALA A 124 2.91 3.93 21.23
CA ALA A 124 2.13 3.40 22.36
C ALA A 124 2.43 1.93 22.67
N ALA A 125 2.70 1.10 21.66
CA ALA A 125 3.05 -0.31 21.81
C ALA A 125 4.54 -0.56 22.20
N ARG A 126 5.29 0.45 22.65
CA ARG A 126 6.74 0.32 22.94
C ARG A 126 7.07 -0.79 23.93
N ALA A 127 6.32 -0.92 25.03
CA ALA A 127 6.57 -1.95 26.03
C ALA A 127 6.51 -3.38 25.43
N LEU A 128 5.55 -3.63 24.54
CA LEU A 128 5.43 -4.91 23.84
C LEU A 128 6.61 -5.14 22.89
N ARG A 129 7.09 -4.10 22.19
CA ARG A 129 8.30 -4.20 21.36
C ARG A 129 9.54 -4.51 22.18
N GLN A 130 9.73 -3.87 23.34
CA GLN A 130 10.87 -4.15 24.20
C GLN A 130 10.88 -5.61 24.68
N ALA A 131 9.69 -6.18 24.97
CA ALA A 131 9.54 -7.59 25.26
C ALA A 131 9.94 -8.48 24.06
N VAL A 132 9.52 -8.10 22.84
CA VAL A 132 9.92 -8.79 21.60
C VAL A 132 11.43 -8.72 21.40
N TYR A 133 12.06 -7.57 21.59
CA TYR A 133 13.51 -7.42 21.42
C TYR A 133 14.28 -8.32 22.39
N HIS A 134 13.80 -8.40 23.64
CA HIS A 134 14.36 -9.28 24.64
C HIS A 134 14.23 -10.74 24.23
N ARG A 135 13.03 -11.15 23.79
CA ARG A 135 12.73 -12.50 23.34
C ARG A 135 13.57 -12.93 22.14
N LEU A 136 13.86 -12.00 21.22
CA LEU A 136 14.72 -12.22 20.06
C LEU A 136 16.23 -12.17 20.38
N GLY A 137 16.60 -11.87 21.63
CA GLY A 137 17.99 -11.89 22.08
C GLY A 137 18.82 -10.70 21.59
N VAL A 138 18.19 -9.59 21.20
CA VAL A 138 18.87 -8.35 20.83
C VAL A 138 19.80 -7.92 21.98
N LYS A 139 21.06 -7.58 21.67
CA LYS A 139 22.09 -7.27 22.69
C LYS A 139 22.35 -5.78 22.92
N GLY A 140 21.90 -4.92 22.00
CA GLY A 140 22.05 -3.47 22.06
C GLY A 140 20.71 -2.75 22.05
N THR A 141 20.71 -1.50 21.59
CA THR A 141 19.48 -0.74 21.35
C THR A 141 18.97 -0.94 19.92
N VAL A 142 17.66 -0.81 19.76
CA VAL A 142 16.99 -0.68 18.48
C VAL A 142 16.75 0.80 18.21
N HIS A 143 17.15 1.28 17.04
CA HIS A 143 16.85 2.63 16.58
C HIS A 143 15.40 2.70 16.10
N GLU A 144 14.56 3.46 16.80
CA GLU A 144 13.14 3.64 16.52
C GLU A 144 12.86 5.06 16.02
N VAL A 145 12.26 5.16 14.83
CA VAL A 145 11.85 6.45 14.22
C VAL A 145 10.39 6.35 13.81
N PHE A 146 9.56 7.24 14.36
CA PHE A 146 8.13 7.27 14.08
C PHE A 146 7.62 8.70 13.86
N PRO A 147 6.61 8.89 13.02
CA PRO A 147 5.92 10.17 12.91
C PRO A 147 5.03 10.39 14.14
N THR A 148 5.06 11.62 14.64
CA THR A 148 4.25 12.19 15.74
C THR A 148 3.72 13.56 15.31
N TRP A 149 2.89 14.16 16.15
CA TRP A 149 2.32 15.47 15.91
C TRP A 149 2.70 16.43 17.04
N ASP A 150 3.28 17.57 16.67
CA ASP A 150 3.48 18.73 17.53
C ASP A 150 2.58 19.86 17.02
N GLY A 151 1.40 19.98 17.64
CA GLY A 151 0.32 20.83 17.14
C GLY A 151 -0.16 20.41 15.74
N ASP A 152 0.05 21.30 14.75
CA ASP A 152 -0.31 21.09 13.35
C ASP A 152 0.85 20.55 12.49
N LYS A 153 2.02 20.30 13.09
CA LYS A 153 3.22 19.88 12.36
C LYS A 153 3.54 18.42 12.65
N VAL A 154 3.95 17.69 11.61
CA VAL A 154 4.52 16.36 11.77
C VAL A 154 5.93 16.51 12.33
N ALA A 155 6.21 15.82 13.44
CA ALA A 155 7.52 15.69 14.04
C ALA A 155 7.93 14.21 14.01
N TRP A 156 9.23 13.93 13.88
CA TRP A 156 9.74 12.56 13.87
C TRP A 156 10.50 12.29 15.17
N THR A 157 10.22 11.14 15.80
CA THR A 157 11.00 10.68 16.95
C THR A 157 12.34 10.10 16.48
N ASP A 158 13.33 10.09 17.36
CA ASP A 158 14.63 9.49 17.12
C ASP A 158 15.11 8.85 18.43
N ASP A 159 14.61 7.64 18.70
CA ASP A 159 14.78 6.97 19.98
C ASP A 159 15.70 5.74 19.83
N HIS A 160 16.52 5.48 20.85
CA HIS A 160 17.32 4.26 20.94
C HIS A 160 16.79 3.41 22.10
N VAL A 161 16.05 2.36 21.76
CA VAL A 161 15.26 1.58 22.72
C VAL A 161 15.93 0.25 23.03
N ALA A 162 16.25 0.01 24.29
CA ALA A 162 16.81 -1.26 24.75
C ALA A 162 15.72 -2.32 24.95
N PRO A 163 16.05 -3.61 24.75
CA PRO A 163 15.25 -4.74 25.21
C PRO A 163 14.92 -4.62 26.70
N ASP A 164 13.70 -5.00 27.08
CA ASP A 164 13.26 -4.96 28.46
C ASP A 164 12.71 -6.33 28.90
N PRO A 165 13.44 -7.10 29.73
CA PRO A 165 12.95 -8.37 30.23
C PRO A 165 11.75 -8.22 31.16
N GLU A 166 11.58 -7.07 31.84
CA GLU A 166 10.45 -6.82 32.73
C GLU A 166 9.12 -6.72 31.97
N MET A 167 9.16 -6.49 30.65
CA MET A 167 7.98 -6.46 29.80
C MET A 167 7.58 -7.84 29.24
N SER A 168 8.33 -8.90 29.55
CA SER A 168 8.10 -10.26 28.99
C SER A 168 6.71 -10.83 29.32
N TYR A 169 6.09 -10.39 30.41
CA TYR A 169 4.72 -10.81 30.78
C TYR A 169 3.68 -10.43 29.71
N LEU A 170 3.93 -9.38 28.92
CA LEU A 170 3.06 -8.98 27.81
C LEU A 170 3.01 -10.04 26.70
N LEU A 171 4.05 -10.86 26.57
CA LEU A 171 4.11 -11.96 25.61
C LEU A 171 3.67 -13.30 26.22
N ALA A 172 4.05 -13.56 27.47
CA ALA A 172 3.92 -14.88 28.09
C ALA A 172 2.60 -15.07 28.86
N ASP A 173 2.12 -14.01 29.52
CA ASP A 173 1.10 -14.12 30.57
C ASP A 173 -0.22 -13.44 30.21
N MET A 174 -0.26 -12.73 29.08
CA MET A 174 -1.44 -11.98 28.63
C MET A 174 -1.98 -12.51 27.31
N SER A 175 -3.31 -12.61 27.23
CA SER A 175 -4.01 -12.80 25.96
C SER A 175 -3.88 -11.55 25.08
N PRO A 176 -4.06 -11.67 23.76
CA PRO A 176 -3.98 -10.51 22.87
C PRO A 176 -4.93 -9.36 23.27
N ASP A 177 -6.16 -9.66 23.70
CA ASP A 177 -7.10 -8.65 24.19
C ASP A 177 -6.64 -7.98 25.49
N GLN A 178 -6.01 -8.74 26.39
CA GLN A 178 -5.43 -8.17 27.61
C GLN A 178 -4.28 -7.22 27.29
N VAL A 179 -3.45 -7.55 26.30
CA VAL A 179 -2.37 -6.68 25.82
C VAL A 179 -2.93 -5.39 25.21
N VAL A 180 -3.96 -5.50 24.36
CA VAL A 180 -4.65 -4.32 23.80
C VAL A 180 -5.21 -3.44 24.92
N ALA A 181 -5.99 -4.01 25.85
CA ALA A 181 -6.58 -3.25 26.95
C ALA A 181 -5.52 -2.61 27.87
N ARG A 182 -4.36 -3.26 28.05
CA ARG A 182 -3.27 -2.76 28.89
C ARG A 182 -2.53 -1.58 28.27
N LEU A 183 -2.25 -1.66 26.97
CA LEU A 183 -1.45 -0.66 26.24
C LEU A 183 -2.30 0.48 25.67
N PHE A 184 -3.59 0.22 25.45
CA PHE A 184 -4.56 1.14 24.88
C PHE A 184 -5.82 1.17 25.77
N PRO A 185 -5.75 1.73 26.99
CA PRO A 185 -6.88 1.70 27.93
C PRO A 185 -8.11 2.47 27.44
N ASP A 186 -7.91 3.54 26.66
CA ASP A 186 -8.99 4.38 26.11
C ASP A 186 -9.52 3.87 24.77
N PHE A 187 -9.07 2.68 24.34
CA PHE A 187 -9.39 2.09 23.03
C PHE A 187 -10.89 1.92 22.77
N ASP A 188 -11.63 1.49 23.79
CA ASP A 188 -13.08 1.26 23.70
C ASP A 188 -13.89 2.53 24.03
N SER A 189 -13.25 3.68 24.26
CA SER A 189 -13.91 4.94 24.64
C SER A 189 -13.34 6.16 23.89
N PRO A 190 -13.41 6.17 22.55
CA PRO A 190 -12.87 7.29 21.79
C PRO A 190 -13.65 8.58 22.03
N PRO A 191 -13.01 9.75 21.84
CA PRO A 191 -13.70 11.04 21.86
C PRO A 191 -14.91 11.03 20.91
N SER A 192 -16.07 11.49 21.39
CA SER A 192 -17.31 11.52 20.61
C SER A 192 -17.25 12.43 19.36
N THR A 193 -16.19 13.22 19.23
CA THR A 193 -15.93 14.08 18.08
C THR A 193 -15.34 13.35 16.88
N LEU A 194 -14.88 12.10 17.05
CA LEU A 194 -14.27 11.32 15.98
C LEU A 194 -15.31 10.55 15.17
N ARG A 195 -15.09 10.47 13.86
CA ARG A 195 -15.97 9.71 12.96
C ARG A 195 -15.91 8.21 13.29
N PRO A 196 -17.06 7.51 13.43
CA PRO A 196 -17.09 6.08 13.77
C PRO A 196 -16.25 5.20 12.86
N GLU A 197 -16.22 5.49 11.56
CA GLU A 197 -15.48 4.72 10.56
C GLU A 197 -13.96 4.85 10.74
N LEU A 198 -13.48 6.04 11.09
CA LEU A 198 -12.06 6.27 11.38
C LEU A 198 -11.66 5.55 12.68
N MET A 199 -12.54 5.58 13.68
CA MET A 199 -12.31 4.84 14.92
C MET A 199 -12.27 3.35 14.70
N HIS A 200 -13.13 2.83 13.83
CA HIS A 200 -13.10 1.44 13.43
C HIS A 200 -11.78 1.04 12.77
N ASN A 201 -11.29 1.84 11.81
CA ASN A 201 -9.99 1.61 11.17
C ASN A 201 -8.82 1.71 12.16
N HIS A 202 -8.87 2.67 13.08
CA HIS A 202 -7.89 2.76 14.17
C HIS A 202 -7.93 1.52 15.06
N ALA A 203 -9.13 1.04 15.39
CA ALA A 203 -9.31 -0.14 16.21
C ALA A 203 -8.67 -1.38 15.57
N TRP A 204 -8.90 -1.56 14.27
CA TRP A 204 -8.28 -2.61 13.48
C TRP A 204 -6.74 -2.47 13.47
N ALA A 205 -6.23 -1.25 13.24
CA ALA A 205 -4.80 -0.98 13.16
C ALA A 205 -4.06 -1.29 14.48
N VAL A 206 -4.64 -0.94 15.63
CA VAL A 206 -4.08 -1.28 16.96
C VAL A 206 -3.95 -2.79 17.12
N ARG A 207 -5.02 -3.53 16.80
CA ARG A 207 -5.03 -4.99 16.91
C ARG A 207 -4.01 -5.62 15.96
N ALA A 208 -3.93 -5.15 14.72
CA ALA A 208 -2.96 -5.62 13.75
C ALA A 208 -1.51 -5.43 14.25
N VAL A 209 -1.16 -4.27 14.82
CA VAL A 209 0.18 -4.02 15.38
C VAL A 209 0.46 -4.91 16.58
N VAL A 210 -0.48 -5.05 17.51
CA VAL A 210 -0.32 -5.92 18.68
C VAL A 210 -0.13 -7.38 18.24
N TYR A 211 -0.96 -7.86 17.31
CA TYR A 211 -0.88 -9.23 16.83
C TYR A 211 0.42 -9.48 16.05
N GLU A 212 0.85 -8.54 15.21
CA GLU A 212 2.15 -8.63 14.51
C GLU A 212 3.29 -8.85 15.52
N LEU A 213 3.33 -8.05 16.59
CA LEU A 213 4.36 -8.16 17.63
C LEU A 213 4.28 -9.47 18.42
N LEU A 214 3.07 -9.92 18.77
CA LEU A 214 2.87 -11.21 19.43
C LEU A 214 3.31 -12.39 18.56
N VAL A 215 3.01 -12.34 17.25
CA VAL A 215 3.44 -13.35 16.27
C VAL A 215 4.96 -13.37 16.17
N ILE A 216 5.61 -12.20 16.08
CA ILE A 216 7.07 -12.10 16.07
C ILE A 216 7.66 -12.69 17.36
N GLY A 217 7.16 -12.28 18.52
CA GLY A 217 7.62 -12.78 19.83
C GLY A 217 7.41 -14.28 20.04
N SER A 218 6.45 -14.87 19.34
CA SER A 218 6.14 -16.31 19.38
C SER A 218 6.90 -17.14 18.33
N GLY A 219 7.77 -16.50 17.53
CA GLY A 219 8.50 -17.19 16.46
C GLY A 219 7.65 -17.51 15.23
N GLY A 220 6.55 -16.78 15.01
CA GLY A 220 5.71 -16.86 13.82
C GLY A 220 4.51 -17.81 13.92
N SER A 221 4.16 -18.30 15.11
CA SER A 221 3.00 -19.17 15.35
C SER A 221 2.20 -18.72 16.59
N PRO A 222 0.87 -18.50 16.49
CA PRO A 222 0.05 -18.56 15.26
C PRO A 222 0.45 -17.49 14.23
N SER A 223 -0.09 -17.52 13.01
CA SER A 223 0.15 -16.44 12.06
C SER A 223 -0.70 -15.20 12.37
N LEU A 224 -0.29 -14.03 11.87
CA LEU A 224 -1.06 -12.79 12.00
C LEU A 224 -2.50 -12.95 11.49
N PHE A 225 -2.67 -13.62 10.35
CA PHE A 225 -4.00 -13.88 9.77
C PHE A 225 -4.84 -14.79 10.66
N ASP A 226 -4.27 -15.86 11.23
CA ASP A 226 -5.00 -16.72 12.16
C ASP A 226 -5.51 -15.94 13.37
N MET A 227 -4.72 -14.99 13.87
CA MET A 227 -5.12 -14.12 14.97
C MET A 227 -6.22 -13.14 14.55
N MET A 228 -6.09 -12.53 13.37
CA MET A 228 -7.07 -11.57 12.85
C MET A 228 -8.41 -12.24 12.48
N GLU A 229 -8.40 -13.45 11.91
CA GLU A 229 -9.62 -14.20 11.57
C GLU A 229 -10.40 -14.65 12.81
N ARG A 230 -9.69 -14.98 13.89
CA ARG A 230 -10.29 -15.37 15.17
C ARG A 230 -10.79 -14.18 15.97
N ASP A 231 -10.44 -12.95 15.57
CA ASP A 231 -10.88 -11.75 16.25
C ASP A 231 -12.34 -11.46 15.88
N PRO A 232 -13.29 -11.63 16.82
CA PRO A 232 -14.71 -11.42 16.54
C PRO A 232 -15.01 -9.97 16.14
N ARG A 233 -14.14 -9.01 16.49
CA ARG A 233 -14.29 -7.60 16.12
C ARG A 233 -13.77 -7.31 14.72
N ALA A 234 -12.81 -8.09 14.21
CA ALA A 234 -12.35 -7.99 12.83
C ALA A 234 -13.33 -8.64 11.83
N ALA A 235 -14.04 -9.70 12.24
CA ALA A 235 -15.06 -10.33 11.41
C ALA A 235 -16.27 -9.40 11.12
N ALA A 236 -16.60 -8.52 12.06
CA ALA A 236 -17.64 -7.50 11.87
C ALA A 236 -17.26 -6.41 10.83
N THR A 237 -15.96 -6.21 10.57
CA THR A 237 -15.44 -5.23 9.59
C THR A 237 -15.76 -5.62 8.15
N ALA A 238 -15.67 -6.91 7.82
CA ALA A 238 -15.90 -7.41 6.46
C ALA A 238 -17.38 -7.22 6.04
N THR A 239 -18.31 -7.50 6.97
CA THR A 239 -19.75 -7.38 6.72
C THR A 239 -20.21 -5.93 6.61
N ALA A 240 -19.60 -5.00 7.35
CA ALA A 240 -19.93 -3.58 7.25
C ALA A 240 -19.44 -2.95 5.93
N THR A 241 -18.28 -3.37 5.44
CA THR A 241 -17.72 -2.85 4.17
C THR A 241 -18.54 -3.32 2.97
N GLU A 242 -19.00 -4.57 2.98
CA GLU A 242 -19.92 -5.09 1.94
C GLU A 242 -21.25 -4.32 1.89
N ALA A 243 -21.78 -3.91 3.04
CA ALA A 243 -23.01 -3.13 3.11
C ALA A 243 -22.86 -1.69 2.57
N VAL A 244 -21.74 -1.02 2.83
CA VAL A 244 -21.49 0.33 2.31
C VAL A 244 -21.27 0.31 0.79
N VAL A 245 -20.56 -0.69 0.27
CA VAL A 245 -20.36 -0.83 -1.19
C VAL A 245 -21.68 -1.15 -1.91
N ALA A 246 -22.57 -1.92 -1.29
CA ALA A 246 -23.92 -2.19 -1.82
C ALA A 246 -24.80 -0.93 -1.86
N ASP A 247 -24.72 -0.07 -0.84
CA ASP A 247 -25.52 1.16 -0.75
C ASP A 247 -25.06 2.22 -1.78
N GLU A 248 -23.75 2.34 -2.02
CA GLU A 248 -23.22 3.24 -3.06
C GLU A 248 -23.55 2.77 -4.49
N THR A 249 -23.63 1.46 -4.71
CA THR A 249 -24.00 0.91 -6.03
C THR A 249 -25.48 1.08 -6.34
N GLU A 250 -26.37 1.01 -5.34
CA GLU A 250 -27.81 1.30 -5.53
C GLU A 250 -28.09 2.80 -5.70
N ALA A 251 -27.34 3.69 -5.03
CA ALA A 251 -27.50 5.14 -5.17
C ALA A 251 -27.02 5.72 -6.52
N SER A 252 -26.13 5.02 -7.24
CA SER A 252 -25.61 5.45 -8.56
C SER A 252 -26.44 5.02 -9.77
N GLY A 253 -27.57 4.33 -9.57
CA GLY A 253 -28.46 3.85 -10.63
C GLY A 253 -29.31 4.93 -11.30
N SER A 254 -28.73 6.08 -11.70
CA SER A 254 -29.39 7.06 -12.58
C SER A 254 -28.39 8.03 -13.23
N ALA A 255 -27.52 7.52 -14.10
CA ALA A 255 -26.86 8.35 -15.11
C ALA A 255 -26.54 7.51 -16.35
N ALA A 256 -26.96 8.00 -17.50
CA ALA A 256 -26.81 7.34 -18.79
C ALA A 256 -25.36 7.40 -19.28
N GLY A 257 -24.83 6.25 -19.69
CA GLY A 257 -23.90 6.11 -20.81
C GLY A 257 -22.48 6.66 -20.64
N GLU A 258 -21.67 6.03 -19.80
CA GLU A 258 -20.22 6.00 -20.00
C GLU A 258 -19.80 4.53 -20.20
N GLU A 259 -19.20 4.20 -21.35
CA GLU A 259 -18.66 2.87 -21.64
C GLU A 259 -17.41 2.64 -20.78
N GLU A 260 -17.57 1.97 -19.63
CA GLU A 260 -16.45 1.42 -18.88
C GLU A 260 -15.73 0.36 -19.72
N SER A 261 -14.43 0.56 -19.95
CA SER A 261 -13.57 -0.43 -20.59
C SER A 261 -13.30 -1.60 -19.63
N ARG A 262 -13.86 -2.77 -19.94
CA ARG A 262 -13.75 -3.98 -19.12
C ARG A 262 -12.61 -4.88 -19.58
N TRP A 263 -11.83 -5.36 -18.62
CA TRP A 263 -10.71 -6.27 -18.84
C TRP A 263 -10.88 -7.54 -18.02
N THR A 264 -10.70 -8.69 -18.68
CA THR A 264 -10.71 -9.99 -18.02
C THR A 264 -9.29 -10.57 -17.98
N LEU A 265 -8.93 -11.12 -16.82
CA LEU A 265 -7.65 -11.77 -16.60
C LEU A 265 -7.90 -13.28 -16.54
N HIS A 266 -7.31 -14.01 -17.48
CA HIS A 266 -7.43 -15.46 -17.52
C HIS A 266 -6.22 -16.08 -16.85
N VAL A 267 -6.48 -16.78 -15.74
CA VAL A 267 -5.51 -17.61 -15.05
C VAL A 267 -5.83 -19.06 -15.38
N SER A 268 -4.91 -19.75 -16.03
CA SER A 268 -4.97 -21.20 -16.24
C SER A 268 -3.81 -21.87 -15.53
N GLU A 269 -4.11 -22.89 -14.74
CA GLU A 269 -3.12 -23.79 -14.18
C GLU A 269 -3.01 -25.02 -15.09
N GLU A 270 -1.88 -25.14 -15.78
CA GLU A 270 -1.46 -26.40 -16.41
C GLU A 270 -0.12 -26.81 -15.79
N GLU A 271 -0.06 -28.05 -15.29
CA GLU A 271 1.14 -28.77 -14.83
C GLU A 271 2.25 -27.90 -14.22
N GLY A 272 1.96 -27.27 -13.07
CA GLY A 272 2.98 -26.57 -12.28
C GLY A 272 3.47 -25.25 -12.86
N THR A 273 2.84 -24.72 -13.92
CA THR A 273 3.21 -23.43 -14.51
C THR A 273 1.97 -22.53 -14.62
N THR A 274 1.95 -21.43 -13.87
CA THR A 274 0.89 -20.42 -13.97
C THR A 274 1.14 -19.53 -15.18
N THR A 275 0.24 -19.58 -16.17
CA THR A 275 0.28 -18.66 -17.32
C THR A 275 -0.81 -17.60 -17.18
N ILE A 276 -0.42 -16.32 -17.26
CA ILE A 276 -1.34 -15.18 -17.20
C ILE A 276 -1.51 -14.64 -18.61
N ARG A 277 -2.75 -14.60 -19.13
CA ARG A 277 -3.08 -13.95 -20.40
C ARG A 277 -4.05 -12.79 -20.16
N GLN A 278 -3.75 -11.67 -20.80
CA GLN A 278 -4.57 -10.46 -20.76
C GLN A 278 -5.17 -10.17 -22.14
N GLY A 279 -6.46 -9.84 -22.18
CA GLY A 279 -7.14 -9.43 -23.40
C GLY A 279 -8.41 -8.63 -23.11
N PRO A 280 -8.86 -7.77 -24.04
CA PRO A 280 -10.13 -7.07 -23.92
C PRO A 280 -11.30 -8.09 -24.00
N GLU A 281 -12.41 -7.80 -23.32
CA GLU A 281 -13.63 -8.61 -23.52
C GLU A 281 -14.06 -8.54 -24.99
N ALA A 282 -14.16 -9.71 -25.64
CA ALA A 282 -14.72 -9.78 -26.98
C ALA A 282 -16.22 -9.48 -26.90
N SER A 283 -16.60 -8.24 -27.22
CA SER A 283 -17.99 -7.88 -27.44
C SER A 283 -18.47 -8.58 -28.72
N GLY A 284 -19.11 -9.74 -28.55
CA GLY A 284 -19.82 -10.41 -29.64
C GLY A 284 -21.01 -9.55 -30.05
N THR A 285 -20.82 -8.70 -31.05
CA THR A 285 -21.91 -8.12 -31.83
C THR A 285 -21.91 -8.75 -33.22
N SER A 286 -23.01 -9.40 -33.53
CA SER A 286 -23.33 -9.98 -34.83
C SER A 286 -23.34 -8.89 -35.91
N GLY A 287 -22.91 -9.27 -37.11
CA GLY A 287 -22.50 -8.38 -38.17
C GLY A 287 -23.56 -7.43 -38.74
N ASN A 288 -23.04 -6.44 -39.47
CA ASN A 288 -23.61 -6.02 -40.73
C ASN A 288 -22.48 -5.55 -41.64
N GLU A 289 -22.40 -6.17 -42.82
CA GLU A 289 -21.62 -5.75 -43.96
C GLU A 289 -22.16 -4.41 -44.48
N VAL A 290 -21.29 -3.43 -44.73
CA VAL A 290 -21.52 -2.38 -45.73
C VAL A 290 -20.19 -2.04 -46.40
N GLU A 291 -20.25 -2.01 -47.74
CA GLU A 291 -19.18 -1.81 -48.70
C GLU A 291 -18.50 -0.43 -48.63
N ASP A 292 -17.17 -0.47 -48.73
CA ASP A 292 -16.28 0.25 -49.67
C ASP A 292 -16.65 1.66 -50.16
N ALA A 293 -15.82 2.66 -49.84
CA ALA A 293 -15.51 3.77 -50.75
C ALA A 293 -14.21 4.51 -50.38
N ARG A 294 -13.33 4.59 -51.38
CA ARG A 294 -12.01 5.23 -51.45
C ARG A 294 -12.04 6.73 -51.16
N GLY A 295 -10.93 7.25 -50.62
CA GLY A 295 -10.71 8.71 -50.53
C GLY A 295 -9.34 9.13 -50.04
N VAL A 296 -8.31 9.00 -50.89
CA VAL A 296 -6.98 9.58 -50.74
C VAL A 296 -7.06 11.11 -50.64
N LYS A 297 -6.31 11.73 -49.72
CA LYS A 297 -5.66 13.04 -49.91
C LYS A 297 -4.51 13.27 -48.93
N GLN A 298 -3.29 13.19 -49.47
CA GLN A 298 -2.09 13.84 -48.93
C GLN A 298 -2.27 15.36 -48.91
N LYS A 299 -1.70 16.05 -47.91
CA LYS A 299 -1.08 17.37 -48.11
C LYS A 299 -0.16 17.80 -46.96
N ASP A 300 1.05 18.12 -47.39
CA ASP A 300 1.92 19.24 -46.99
C ASP A 300 2.57 19.26 -45.60
N GLU A 301 3.82 18.78 -45.62
CA GLU A 301 5.02 19.42 -45.05
C GLU A 301 4.90 20.94 -44.87
N LYS A 302 5.34 21.42 -43.69
CA LYS A 302 6.01 22.71 -43.62
C LYS A 302 7.03 22.76 -42.49
N ASP A 303 8.29 22.79 -42.92
CA ASP A 303 9.46 23.18 -42.14
C ASP A 303 9.27 24.55 -41.47
N LYS A 304 9.74 24.67 -40.22
CA LYS A 304 10.42 25.88 -39.76
C LYS A 304 11.55 25.54 -38.79
N GLU A 305 12.73 25.84 -39.27
CA GLU A 305 13.98 26.00 -38.55
C GLU A 305 13.89 27.05 -37.42
N GLY A 306 14.81 26.91 -36.46
CA GLY A 306 15.60 28.04 -35.99
C GLY A 306 15.30 28.53 -34.57
N GLY A 307 16.20 28.23 -33.63
CA GLY A 307 16.15 28.85 -32.31
C GLY A 307 17.17 28.38 -31.28
N GLN A 308 18.46 28.35 -31.63
CA GLN A 308 19.55 28.31 -30.63
C GLN A 308 19.51 29.55 -29.72
N ARG A 309 19.55 29.35 -28.40
CA ARG A 309 20.05 30.23 -27.32
C ARG A 309 19.83 29.44 -26.02
N GLY A 310 20.73 29.31 -25.07
CA GLY A 310 22.04 29.87 -24.81
C GLY A 310 22.33 29.50 -23.35
N ILE A 311 23.45 28.84 -23.13
CA ILE A 311 23.97 28.44 -21.81
C ILE A 311 24.25 29.70 -20.99
N LEU A 312 23.79 29.76 -19.74
CA LEU A 312 24.33 30.67 -18.73
C LEU A 312 24.25 30.01 -17.35
N ALA A 313 25.39 29.47 -16.93
CA ALA A 313 25.70 29.11 -15.56
C ALA A 313 26.08 30.39 -14.78
N ARG A 314 25.50 30.57 -13.60
CA ARG A 314 25.96 31.34 -12.42
C ARG A 314 25.06 30.86 -11.27
N GLY A 315 25.50 30.64 -10.05
CA GLY A 315 26.72 30.99 -9.36
C GLY A 315 26.38 30.85 -7.87
N ARG A 316 27.20 30.08 -7.19
CA ARG A 316 27.22 29.81 -5.75
C ARG A 316 27.48 31.10 -4.97
N GLU A 317 26.67 31.42 -3.95
CA GLU A 317 27.12 32.26 -2.84
C GLU A 317 26.62 31.67 -1.53
N ASP A 318 27.59 31.28 -0.72
CA ASP A 318 27.47 30.93 0.69
C ASP A 318 27.16 32.19 1.51
N ARG A 319 26.25 32.08 2.48
CA ARG A 319 26.30 32.76 3.79
C ARG A 319 25.59 31.93 4.84
#